data_AF-A0A0B1XVH9-F1
#
_entry.id   AF-A0A0B1XVH9-F1
#
_cell.length_a   1.000
_cell.length_b   1.000
_cell.length_c   1.000
_cell.angle_alpha   90.00
_cell.angle_beta   90.00
_cell.angle_gamma   90.00
#
_symmetry.space_group_name_H-M   'P 1'
#
loop_
_entity.id
_entity.type
_entity.pdbx_description
1 polymer ?
#
loop_
_entity_poly.entity_id
_entity_poly.type
_entity_poly.pdbx_seq_one_letter_code
_entity_poly.pdbx_strand_id
1 'polypeptide(L)'
;MLTASDLAEIIGTQITEIKINPGSVALEFGGTGRTGGWILIQCDFLLINADEGINGDAGCPESSTCLQRSVKRTVADANFDEHRVLTLTFEAGSMLKIIPKRDGFESYVLHTSQGIVPIIAV
;
A
#
# COMPACT_ATOMS: atom_id res chain seq x y z
N MET A 1 3.57 -12.38 -9.78
CA MET A 1 3.39 -12.71 -8.34
C MET A 1 4.35 -11.83 -7.57
N LEU A 2 3.93 -11.27 -6.44
CA LEU A 2 4.79 -10.40 -5.63
C LEU A 2 6.01 -11.19 -5.12
N THR A 3 7.20 -10.65 -5.27
CA THR A 3 8.45 -11.29 -4.86
C THR A 3 9.11 -10.57 -3.70
N ALA A 4 10.07 -11.23 -3.04
CA ALA A 4 10.89 -10.59 -2.01
C ALA A 4 11.69 -9.40 -2.56
N SER A 5 12.08 -9.43 -3.84
CA SER A 5 12.77 -8.32 -4.50
C SER A 5 11.85 -7.10 -4.65
N ASP A 6 10.58 -7.30 -4.98
CA ASP A 6 9.59 -6.21 -5.05
C ASP A 6 9.40 -5.54 -3.68
N LEU A 7 9.31 -6.34 -2.61
CA LEU A 7 9.19 -5.84 -1.24
C LEU A 7 10.46 -5.10 -0.79
N ALA A 8 11.64 -5.60 -1.15
CA ALA A 8 12.92 -4.97 -0.80
C ALA A 8 13.10 -3.58 -1.44
N GLU A 9 12.48 -3.32 -2.60
CA GLU A 9 12.54 -2.01 -3.25
C GLU A 9 11.71 -0.95 -2.53
N ILE A 10 10.57 -1.33 -1.94
CA ILE A 10 9.72 -0.39 -1.19
C ILE A 10 10.21 -0.19 0.25
N ILE A 11 10.86 -1.19 0.86
CA ILE A 11 11.43 -1.06 2.21
C ILE A 11 12.52 0.02 2.20
N GLY A 12 12.41 0.99 3.11
CA GLY A 12 13.28 2.16 3.25
C GLY A 12 12.99 3.29 2.27
N THR A 13 11.90 3.24 1.53
CA THR A 13 11.38 4.37 0.76
C THR A 13 10.32 5.13 1.56
N GLN A 14 10.12 6.40 1.21
CA GLN A 14 9.12 7.26 1.81
C GLN A 14 7.90 7.37 0.91
N ILE A 15 6.70 7.40 1.49
CA ILE A 15 5.50 7.78 0.75
C ILE A 15 5.58 9.28 0.44
N THR A 16 5.83 9.63 -0.82
CA THR A 16 6.00 11.02 -1.26
C THR A 16 4.67 11.69 -1.56
N GLU A 17 3.70 10.93 -2.07
CA GLU A 17 2.41 11.43 -2.49
C GLU A 17 1.32 10.36 -2.32
N ILE A 18 0.09 10.82 -2.06
CA ILE A 18 -1.11 9.99 -2.05
C ILE A 18 -2.15 10.65 -2.93
N LYS A 19 -2.59 9.96 -3.98
CA LYS A 19 -3.62 10.42 -4.92
C LYS A 19 -4.89 9.65 -4.67
N ILE A 20 -5.96 10.35 -4.33
CA ILE A 20 -7.29 9.77 -4.14
C ILE A 20 -8.08 10.03 -5.42
N ASN A 21 -8.47 8.96 -6.11
CA ASN A 21 -9.26 9.00 -7.33
C ASN A 21 -10.63 8.35 -7.08
N PRO A 22 -11.64 8.62 -7.93
CA PRO A 22 -12.83 7.81 -7.95
C PRO A 22 -12.48 6.33 -8.18
N GLY A 23 -12.80 5.46 -7.22
CA GLY A 23 -12.57 4.02 -7.34
C GLY A 23 -11.13 3.54 -7.04
N SER A 24 -10.20 4.41 -6.63
CA SER A 24 -8.84 3.97 -6.27
C SER A 24 -8.04 4.98 -5.45
N VAL A 25 -7.00 4.49 -4.78
CA VAL A 25 -5.96 5.32 -4.14
C VAL A 25 -4.59 4.91 -4.65
N ALA A 26 -3.77 5.87 -5.08
CA ALA A 26 -2.37 5.61 -5.41
C ALA A 26 -1.45 6.13 -4.30
N LEU A 27 -0.51 5.28 -3.87
CA LEU A 27 0.61 5.62 -2.99
C LEU A 27 1.87 5.70 -3.85
N GLU A 28 2.54 6.85 -3.88
CA GLU A 28 3.81 7.02 -4.58
C GLU A 28 4.97 6.88 -3.58
N PHE A 29 5.96 6.08 -3.92
CA PHE A 29 7.16 5.82 -3.12
C PHE A 29 8.37 6.49 -3.76
N GLY A 30 9.17 7.16 -2.94
CA GLY A 30 10.39 7.81 -3.39
C GLY A 30 11.38 8.09 -2.25
N GLY A 31 12.55 8.61 -2.60
CA GLY A 31 13.61 8.92 -1.65
C GLY A 31 14.95 9.13 -2.34
N THR A 32 15.91 9.71 -1.61
CA THR A 32 17.25 9.97 -2.16
C THR A 32 17.98 8.66 -2.48
N GLY A 33 18.28 8.43 -3.76
CA GLY A 33 19.14 7.34 -4.22
C GLY A 33 18.47 5.99 -4.47
N ARG A 34 17.13 5.92 -4.50
CA ARG A 34 16.40 4.67 -4.82
C ARG A 34 15.40 4.88 -5.96
N THR A 35 15.26 3.87 -6.81
CA THR A 35 14.20 3.78 -7.81
C THR A 35 12.86 3.80 -7.06
N GLY A 36 12.05 4.82 -7.33
CA GLY A 36 10.71 4.91 -6.76
C GLY A 36 9.77 3.84 -7.30
N GLY A 37 8.57 3.78 -6.75
CA GLY A 37 7.52 2.86 -7.16
C GLY A 37 6.16 3.42 -6.79
N TRP A 38 5.09 2.69 -7.10
CA TRP A 38 3.76 3.07 -6.66
C TRP A 38 2.89 1.86 -6.39
N ILE A 39 1.90 2.04 -5.52
CA ILE A 39 0.82 1.07 -5.33
C ILE A 39 -0.49 1.74 -5.70
N LEU A 40 -1.27 1.11 -6.58
CA LEU A 40 -2.66 1.46 -6.84
C LEU A 40 -3.58 0.51 -6.09
N ILE A 41 -4.37 1.03 -5.17
CA ILE A 41 -5.28 0.29 -4.30
C ILE A 41 -6.70 0.46 -4.81
N GLN A 42 -7.43 -0.64 -4.98
CA GLN A 42 -8.82 -0.68 -5.44
C GLN A 42 -9.65 -1.65 -4.59
N CYS A 43 -9.29 -1.76 -3.31
CA CYS A 43 -9.90 -2.66 -2.34
C CYS A 43 -9.83 -2.03 -0.94
N ASP A 44 -10.33 -2.79 0.05
CA ASP A 44 -10.29 -2.40 1.44
C ASP A 44 -8.85 -2.29 1.97
N PHE A 45 -8.68 -1.42 2.94
CA PHE A 45 -7.44 -1.27 3.67
C PHE A 45 -7.69 -1.01 5.16
N LEU A 46 -6.67 -1.28 5.97
CA LEU A 46 -6.68 -1.02 7.40
C LEU A 46 -5.41 -0.24 7.77
N LEU A 47 -5.60 1.01 8.20
CA LEU A 47 -4.54 1.85 8.75
C LEU A 47 -4.52 1.70 10.27
N ILE A 48 -3.42 1.18 10.82
CA ILE A 48 -3.22 0.96 12.25
C ILE A 48 -2.20 1.98 12.75
N ASN A 49 -2.61 2.82 13.69
CA ASN A 49 -1.75 3.73 14.43
C ASN A 49 -1.64 3.26 15.89
N ALA A 50 -0.82 3.94 16.70
CA ALA A 50 -0.59 3.55 18.11
C ALA A 50 -1.89 3.41 18.93
N ASP A 51 -2.88 4.25 18.66
CA ASP A 51 -4.09 4.38 19.47
C ASP A 51 -5.37 3.89 18.77
N GLU A 52 -5.33 3.64 17.45
CA GLU A 52 -6.53 3.35 16.67
C GLU A 52 -6.27 2.53 15.39
N GLY A 53 -7.27 1.73 15.00
CA GLY A 53 -7.35 1.09 13.69
C GLY A 53 -8.49 1.70 12.87
N ILE A 54 -8.19 2.18 11.67
CA ILE A 54 -9.14 2.77 10.74
C ILE A 54 -9.29 1.85 9.53
N ASN A 55 -10.48 1.28 9.36
CA ASN A 55 -10.85 0.60 8.12
C ASN A 55 -11.23 1.65 7.07
N GLY A 56 -10.80 1.44 5.83
CA GLY A 56 -11.21 2.25 4.69
C GLY A 56 -11.38 1.40 3.44
N ASP A 57 -12.03 2.01 2.47
CA ASP A 57 -12.32 1.44 1.16
C ASP A 57 -11.69 2.37 0.11
N ALA A 58 -10.69 1.88 -0.63
CA ALA A 58 -10.03 2.69 -1.65
C ALA A 58 -10.97 3.09 -2.81
N GLY A 59 -12.13 2.44 -2.93
CA GLY A 59 -13.21 2.82 -3.82
C GLY A 59 -14.02 4.04 -3.35
N CYS A 60 -13.96 4.37 -2.06
CA CYS A 60 -14.65 5.49 -1.42
C CYS A 60 -13.65 6.61 -1.05
N PRO A 61 -13.66 7.75 -1.78
CA PRO A 61 -12.74 8.86 -1.54
C PRO A 61 -12.75 9.40 -0.11
N GLU A 62 -13.92 9.45 0.53
CA GLU A 62 -14.09 9.97 1.89
C GLU A 62 -13.30 9.13 2.90
N SER A 63 -13.43 7.80 2.82
CA SER A 63 -12.71 6.87 3.71
C SER A 63 -11.21 6.85 3.43
N SER A 64 -10.82 7.09 2.17
CA SER A 64 -9.44 7.12 1.70
C SER A 64 -8.63 8.31 2.21
N THR A 65 -9.30 9.39 2.66
CA THR A 65 -8.62 10.58 3.20
C THR A 65 -7.72 10.28 4.40
N CYS A 66 -8.01 9.23 5.18
CA CYS A 66 -7.18 8.85 6.32
C CYS A 66 -5.75 8.43 5.90
N LEU A 67 -5.57 7.93 4.67
CA LEU A 67 -4.26 7.52 4.16
C LEU A 67 -3.30 8.70 4.03
N GLN A 68 -3.79 9.94 3.86
CA GLN A 68 -2.97 11.16 3.82
C GLN A 68 -2.03 11.30 5.02
N ARG A 69 -2.39 10.72 6.18
CA ARG A 69 -1.54 10.67 7.38
C ARG A 69 -0.23 9.88 7.19
N SER A 70 -0.16 9.07 6.13
CA SER A 70 0.99 8.24 5.77
C SER A 70 1.99 8.96 4.87
N VAL A 71 1.64 10.16 4.34
CA VAL A 71 2.58 10.98 3.57
C VAL A 71 3.80 11.31 4.44
N LYS A 72 5.00 11.23 3.85
CA LYS A 72 6.31 11.35 4.48
C LYS A 72 6.68 10.24 5.48
N ARG A 73 5.89 9.18 5.61
CA ARG A 73 6.29 8.01 6.40
C ARG A 73 7.25 7.14 5.61
N THR A 74 8.32 6.69 6.28
CA THR A 74 9.26 5.72 5.72
C THR A 74 8.74 4.30 5.99
N VAL A 75 8.72 3.46 4.95
CA VAL A 75 8.44 2.02 5.09
C VAL A 75 9.63 1.37 5.77
N ALA A 76 9.45 0.89 7.00
CA ALA A 76 10.48 0.18 7.75
C ALA A 76 10.52 -1.31 7.39
N ASP A 77 9.36 -1.89 7.08
CA ASP A 77 9.22 -3.30 6.69
C ASP A 77 8.02 -3.49 5.77
N ALA A 78 8.04 -4.54 4.96
CA ALA A 78 6.94 -4.92 4.08
C ALA A 78 6.79 -6.44 4.01
N ASN A 79 5.57 -6.93 4.24
CA ASN A 79 5.25 -8.34 4.21
C ASN A 79 4.04 -8.63 3.32
N PHE A 80 4.08 -9.76 2.62
CA PHE A 80 3.00 -10.26 1.78
C PHE A 80 2.65 -11.69 2.16
N ASP A 81 1.39 -11.90 2.55
CA ASP A 81 0.96 -13.19 3.09
C ASP A 81 0.26 -14.11 2.07
N GLU A 82 -0.08 -15.31 2.53
CA GLU A 82 -0.80 -16.31 1.74
C GLU A 82 -2.20 -15.86 1.31
N HIS A 83 -2.80 -14.90 2.03
CA HIS A 83 -4.10 -14.29 1.72
C HIS A 83 -4.00 -13.10 0.78
N ARG A 84 -2.81 -12.85 0.22
CA ARG A 84 -2.52 -11.74 -0.68
C ARG A 84 -2.62 -10.36 -0.01
N VAL A 85 -2.54 -10.30 1.32
CA VAL A 85 -2.52 -9.03 2.05
C VAL A 85 -1.11 -8.46 2.02
N LEU A 86 -0.97 -7.22 1.55
CA LEU A 86 0.28 -6.46 1.70
C LEU A 86 0.22 -5.64 2.98
N THR A 87 1.15 -5.89 3.89
CA THR A 87 1.35 -5.10 5.10
C THR A 87 2.60 -4.25 4.96
N LEU A 88 2.45 -2.94 5.05
CA LEU A 88 3.54 -1.98 5.16
C LEU A 88 3.66 -1.54 6.63
N THR A 89 4.81 -1.75 7.25
CA THR A 89 5.11 -1.22 8.58
C THR A 89 5.95 0.05 8.42
N PHE A 90 5.56 1.13 9.08
CA PHE A 90 6.28 2.40 9.05
C PHE A 90 7.22 2.55 10.24
N GLU A 91 8.23 3.42 10.13
CA GLU A 91 9.26 3.67 11.16
C GLU A 91 8.72 4.05 12.55
N ALA A 92 7.50 4.58 12.63
CA ALA A 92 6.83 4.94 13.88
C ALA A 92 5.97 3.81 14.48
N GLY A 93 6.06 2.59 13.94
CA GLY A 93 5.28 1.42 14.37
C GLY A 93 3.84 1.38 13.87
N SER A 94 3.38 2.42 13.16
CA SER A 94 2.10 2.36 12.44
C SER A 94 2.19 1.40 11.25
N MET A 95 1.05 0.86 10.84
CA MET A 95 0.97 -0.11 9.75
C MET A 95 -0.15 0.24 8.78
N LEU A 96 0.03 -0.08 7.51
CA LEU A 96 -1.01 -0.11 6.51
C LEU A 96 -1.16 -1.53 5.98
N LYS A 97 -2.36 -2.09 6.06
CA LYS A 97 -2.72 -3.36 5.45
C LYS A 97 -3.62 -3.11 4.25
N ILE A 98 -3.29 -3.71 3.12
CA ILE A 98 -4.09 -3.68 1.89
C ILE A 98 -4.71 -5.06 1.71
N ILE A 99 -6.03 -5.13 1.68
CA ILE A 99 -6.80 -6.35 1.89
C ILE A 99 -7.69 -6.59 0.67
N PRO A 100 -7.22 -7.33 -0.36
CA PRO A 100 -8.03 -7.65 -1.52
C PRO A 100 -9.22 -8.55 -1.13
N LYS A 101 -10.39 -8.33 -1.75
CA LYS A 101 -11.53 -9.25 -1.58
C LYS A 101 -11.29 -10.55 -2.35
N ARG A 102 -11.79 -11.66 -1.81
CA ARG A 102 -11.71 -12.99 -2.44
C ARG A 102 -12.83 -13.21 -3.45
N ASP A 103 -13.06 -12.22 -4.31
CA ASP A 103 -14.07 -12.27 -5.36
C ASP A 103 -13.45 -12.19 -6.76
N GLY A 104 -12.13 -11.96 -6.86
CA GLY A 104 -11.41 -11.81 -8.12
C GLY A 104 -11.54 -10.46 -8.79
N PHE A 105 -12.26 -9.49 -8.20
CA PHE A 105 -12.54 -8.18 -8.79
C PHE A 105 -11.80 -7.05 -8.06
N GLU A 106 -11.81 -7.03 -6.74
CA GLU A 106 -11.17 -5.96 -5.96
C GLU A 106 -9.73 -6.32 -5.60
N SER A 107 -8.81 -5.48 -6.04
CA SER A 107 -7.39 -5.80 -6.12
C SER A 107 -6.50 -4.59 -5.84
N TYR A 108 -5.19 -4.81 -5.89
CA TYR A 108 -4.22 -3.73 -5.94
C TYR A 108 -3.09 -4.08 -6.90
N VAL A 109 -2.35 -3.07 -7.34
CA VAL A 109 -1.23 -3.20 -8.27
C VAL A 109 0.00 -2.56 -7.65
N LEU A 110 1.12 -3.29 -7.60
CA LEU A 110 2.42 -2.74 -7.24
C LEU A 110 3.26 -2.51 -8.51
N HIS A 111 3.89 -1.35 -8.60
CA HIS A 111 4.91 -1.06 -9.60
C HIS A 111 6.26 -0.84 -8.93
N THR A 112 7.26 -1.63 -9.33
CA THR A 112 8.66 -1.57 -8.90
C THR A 112 9.57 -1.51 -10.14
N SER A 113 10.88 -1.46 -9.95
CA SER A 113 11.83 -1.61 -11.07
C SER A 113 11.80 -2.99 -11.72
N GLN A 114 11.19 -4.00 -11.06
CA GLN A 114 10.94 -5.32 -11.63
C GLN A 114 9.73 -5.34 -12.58
N GLY A 115 8.89 -4.30 -12.56
CA GLY A 115 7.72 -4.14 -13.43
C GLY A 115 6.41 -3.93 -12.67
N ILE A 116 5.30 -4.24 -13.34
CA ILE A 116 3.94 -4.10 -12.81
C ILE A 116 3.44 -5.47 -12.34
N VAL A 117 3.04 -5.55 -11.07
CA VAL A 117 2.54 -6.77 -10.43
C VAL A 117 1.10 -6.55 -9.95
N PRO A 118 0.09 -7.02 -10.71
CA PRO A 118 -1.28 -7.04 -10.24
C PRO A 118 -1.47 -8.16 -9.19
N ILE A 119 -2.20 -7.84 -8.12
CA ILE A 119 -2.51 -8.77 -7.03
C ILE A 119 -4.02 -8.94 -6.93
N ILE A 120 -4.49 -10.14 -7.25
CA ILE A 120 -5.89 -10.53 -7.22
C ILE A 120 -6.03 -11.69 -6.24
N ALA A 121 -7.02 -11.63 -5.35
CA ALA A 121 -7.39 -12.73 -4.47
C ALA A 121 -8.63 -13.44 -5.04
N VAL A 122 -8.54 -14.77 -5.15
CA VAL A 122 -9.61 -15.66 -5.61
C VAL A 122 -9.77 -16.82 -4.63
#